data_AF-A0A9E4JIG5-F1
#
_entry.id   AF-A0A9E4JIG5-F1
#
_cell.length_a   1.000
_cell.length_b   1.000
_cell.length_c   1.000
_cell.angle_alpha   90.00
_cell.angle_beta   90.00
_cell.angle_gamma   90.00
#
_symmetry.space_group_name_H-M   'P 1'
#
loop_
_entity.id
_entity.type
_entity.pdbx_description
1 polymer ?
#
loop_
_entity_poly.entity_id
_entity_poly.type
_entity_poly.pdbx_seq_one_letter_code
_entity_poly.pdbx_strand_id
1 'polypeptide(L)'
;MTPYHIHFCEDVLKLDFAKTPNGETIPADGDQIVAEVESQLEQMIANGELRGGNLLKISGRIPVLACYTLAHKVADLYRAVAVFDPRLEAYVVVNSSRNEYPLGSRIDLQTEEVQLSSHCSMTEPSFFINWEQDVLTTSINPTLKVDGDQIVRDVGKRLGQMISNGELRGGKFLKINGRSTVLASFVIANQLADLYASIAVCDPKLGDIGVERYIVTISHSGDYLVGQSIGVRSQLKSAFKVVLCGPANSGKTVLKEGLKQAILQHPEAPTDFYTISGCPDGDGSFYYETAQKNSELARQLKTEYKAKFTPEFALSKARDIERISNSLLLFDVGGKITPENQIIMSKATHAVILAKTEDEVRDWKNFCETQLDYPLSIVAILYSDYSGYTDTIENKSPILQGRVHYLERGEDVSNRLMLKTLADTLIKLVQSA
;
A
#
# COMPACT_ATOMS: atom_id res chain seq x y z
N MET A 1 -15.37 20.26 5.40
CA MET A 1 -14.27 19.82 6.29
C MET A 1 -13.16 19.31 5.40
N THR A 2 -11.92 19.70 5.66
CA THR A 2 -10.76 19.19 4.93
C THR A 2 -10.56 17.72 5.30
N PRO A 3 -10.31 16.80 4.35
CA PRO A 3 -10.18 15.38 4.66
C PRO A 3 -8.81 14.98 5.20
N TYR A 4 -7.86 15.92 5.19
CA TYR A 4 -6.47 15.71 5.54
C TYR A 4 -5.94 16.93 6.27
N HIS A 5 -5.08 16.74 7.27
CA HIS A 5 -4.53 17.80 8.10
C HIS A 5 -3.02 17.75 8.07
N ILE A 6 -2.42 18.91 7.82
CA ILE A 6 -0.99 19.17 7.94
C ILE A 6 -0.81 20.22 9.02
N HIS A 7 0.07 19.95 9.98
CA HIS A 7 0.44 20.92 11.01
C HIS A 7 1.93 20.85 11.32
N PHE A 8 2.52 22.00 11.59
CA PHE A 8 3.91 22.12 11.95
C PHE A 8 4.04 22.23 13.47
N CYS A 9 4.79 21.33 14.09
CA CYS A 9 4.93 21.24 15.55
C CYS A 9 6.41 21.08 15.92
N GLU A 10 6.95 22.08 16.64
CA GLU A 10 8.34 22.21 17.04
C GLU A 10 9.29 22.29 15.84
N ASP A 11 9.58 21.17 15.18
CA ASP A 11 10.35 21.07 13.92
C ASP A 11 9.88 19.91 13.03
N VAL A 12 8.70 19.37 13.33
CA VAL A 12 8.13 18.20 12.65
C VAL A 12 6.86 18.60 11.92
N LEU A 13 6.83 18.36 10.61
CA LEU A 13 5.61 18.39 9.83
C LEU A 13 4.82 17.10 10.10
N LYS A 14 3.68 17.25 10.77
CA LYS A 14 2.80 16.15 11.15
C LYS A 14 1.60 16.10 10.22
N LEU A 15 1.29 14.90 9.74
CA LEU A 15 0.22 14.67 8.78
C LEU A 15 -0.73 13.59 9.26
N ASP A 16 -2.03 13.85 9.14
CA ASP A 16 -3.02 12.85 9.46
C ASP A 16 -4.31 13.01 8.65
N PHE A 17 -5.07 11.93 8.52
CA PHE A 17 -6.43 12.01 8.00
C PHE A 17 -7.32 12.75 8.99
N ALA A 18 -8.13 13.66 8.47
CA ALA A 18 -9.09 14.40 9.26
C ALA A 18 -10.14 13.48 9.86
N LYS A 19 -10.63 13.85 11.05
CA LYS A 19 -11.67 13.10 11.76
C LYS A 19 -12.89 14.00 12.01
N THR A 20 -14.07 13.42 11.97
CA THR A 20 -15.30 14.06 12.43
C THR A 20 -15.23 14.32 13.94
N PRO A 21 -16.13 15.16 14.51
CA PRO A 21 -16.20 15.36 15.96
C PRO A 21 -16.39 14.06 16.76
N ASN A 22 -16.92 13.02 16.13
CA ASN A 22 -17.11 11.69 16.71
C ASN A 22 -15.88 10.77 16.55
N GLY A 23 -14.77 11.29 16.03
CA GLY A 23 -13.50 10.58 15.86
C GLY A 23 -13.42 9.70 14.61
N GLU A 24 -14.36 9.82 13.67
CA GLU A 24 -14.40 8.99 12.46
C GLU A 24 -13.62 9.64 11.32
N THR A 25 -12.76 8.88 10.64
CA THR A 25 -11.98 9.41 9.52
C THR A 25 -12.89 9.92 8.41
N ILE A 26 -12.63 11.12 7.91
CA ILE A 26 -13.34 11.72 6.77
C ILE A 26 -12.86 10.99 5.50
N PRO A 27 -13.75 10.31 4.76
CA PRO A 27 -13.37 9.65 3.51
C PRO A 27 -12.93 10.68 2.47
N ALA A 28 -11.86 10.39 1.75
CA ALA A 28 -11.44 11.15 0.59
C ALA A 28 -10.72 10.29 -0.44
N ASP A 29 -10.96 10.65 -1.69
CA ASP A 29 -10.30 10.08 -2.85
C ASP A 29 -8.88 10.68 -2.99
N GLY A 30 -7.98 9.98 -3.68
CA GLY A 30 -6.57 10.37 -3.79
C GLY A 30 -6.35 11.74 -4.43
N ASP A 31 -7.19 12.11 -5.39
CA ASP A 31 -7.21 13.42 -6.04
C ASP A 31 -7.53 14.57 -5.07
N GLN A 32 -8.55 14.38 -4.23
CA GLN A 32 -8.94 15.33 -3.19
C GLN A 32 -7.84 15.52 -2.15
N ILE A 33 -7.21 14.42 -1.72
CA ILE A 33 -6.10 14.48 -0.76
C ILE A 33 -4.92 15.25 -1.34
N VAL A 34 -4.55 14.98 -2.60
CA VAL A 34 -3.43 15.67 -3.27
C VAL A 34 -3.70 17.17 -3.42
N ALA A 35 -4.89 17.55 -3.89
CA ALA A 35 -5.28 18.96 -4.02
C ALA A 35 -5.26 19.70 -2.66
N GLU A 36 -5.72 19.02 -1.60
CA GLU A 36 -5.75 19.59 -0.26
C GLU A 36 -4.33 19.76 0.33
N VAL A 37 -3.47 18.77 0.15
CA VAL A 37 -2.06 18.83 0.57
C VAL A 37 -1.35 20.00 -0.10
N GLU A 38 -1.53 20.16 -1.42
CA GLU A 38 -1.00 21.28 -2.18
C GLU A 38 -1.44 22.62 -1.57
N SER A 39 -2.76 22.81 -1.41
CA SER A 39 -3.35 24.04 -0.89
C SER A 39 -2.86 24.39 0.53
N GLN A 40 -2.82 23.40 1.43
CA GLN A 40 -2.35 23.62 2.80
C GLN A 40 -0.87 24.00 2.84
N LEU A 41 -0.01 23.33 2.09
CA LEU A 41 1.42 23.66 2.05
C LEU A 41 1.67 25.06 1.48
N GLU A 42 0.95 25.46 0.43
CA GLU A 42 1.05 26.81 -0.12
C GLU A 42 0.65 27.88 0.89
N GLN A 43 -0.43 27.64 1.64
CA GLN A 43 -0.86 28.54 2.71
C GLN A 43 0.19 28.62 3.84
N MET A 44 0.72 27.48 4.28
CA MET A 44 1.76 27.44 5.32
C MET A 44 3.04 28.17 4.88
N ILE A 45 3.43 28.05 3.61
CA ILE A 45 4.58 28.78 3.04
C ILE A 45 4.28 30.28 2.97
N ALA A 46 3.11 30.66 2.44
CA ALA A 46 2.71 32.06 2.29
C ALA A 46 2.58 32.79 3.66
N ASN A 47 2.10 32.08 4.68
CA ASN A 47 1.99 32.59 6.05
C ASN A 47 3.34 32.58 6.80
N GLY A 48 4.39 32.00 6.21
CA GLY A 48 5.70 31.86 6.84
C GLY A 48 5.70 30.89 8.02
N GLU A 49 4.79 29.91 8.05
CA GLU A 49 4.85 28.77 8.97
C GLU A 49 5.93 27.78 8.51
N LEU A 50 6.03 27.54 7.20
CA LEU A 50 7.12 26.78 6.58
C LEU A 50 8.14 27.73 5.95
N ARG A 51 9.18 28.08 6.71
CA ARG A 51 10.21 29.05 6.29
C ARG A 51 11.42 28.43 5.59
N GLY A 52 11.50 27.10 5.58
CA GLY A 52 12.71 26.40 5.17
C GLY A 52 13.77 26.34 6.27
N GLY A 53 14.85 25.62 6.01
CA GLY A 53 15.87 25.38 7.03
C GLY A 53 16.90 24.32 6.65
N ASN A 54 17.63 23.84 7.65
CA ASN A 54 18.62 22.79 7.43
C ASN A 54 17.97 21.41 7.25
N LEU A 55 17.01 21.06 8.10
CA LEU A 55 16.37 19.75 8.10
C LEU A 55 14.87 19.92 8.35
N LEU A 56 14.05 19.26 7.54
CA LEU A 56 12.63 19.04 7.83
C LEU A 56 12.41 17.59 8.24
N LYS A 57 11.80 17.38 9.41
CA LYS A 57 11.31 16.07 9.84
C LYS A 57 9.83 15.95 9.49
N ILE A 58 9.42 14.81 8.91
CA ILE A 58 8.05 14.54 8.50
C ILE A 58 7.57 13.27 9.20
N SER A 59 6.38 13.29 9.80
CA SER A 59 5.79 12.12 10.46
C SER A 59 4.28 12.07 10.32
N GLY A 60 3.70 10.89 10.46
CA GLY A 60 2.26 10.66 10.45
C GLY A 60 1.79 9.74 9.32
N ARG A 61 0.48 9.71 9.09
CA ARG A 61 -0.16 8.79 8.14
C ARG A 61 -0.24 9.42 6.77
N ILE A 62 0.73 9.09 5.90
CA ILE A 62 0.88 9.72 4.59
C ILE A 62 0.49 8.75 3.46
N PRO A 63 -0.55 9.06 2.67
CA PRO A 63 -0.83 8.33 1.44
C PRO A 63 0.31 8.44 0.45
N VAL A 64 0.59 7.37 -0.30
CA VAL A 64 1.67 7.34 -1.30
C VAL A 64 1.55 8.49 -2.32
N LEU A 65 0.35 8.83 -2.78
CA LEU A 65 0.12 9.95 -3.71
C LEU A 65 0.54 11.30 -3.12
N ALA A 66 0.19 11.57 -1.85
CA ALA A 66 0.52 12.81 -1.17
C ALA A 66 2.03 12.98 -0.96
N CYS A 67 2.79 11.88 -0.89
CA CYS A 67 4.25 11.92 -0.75
C CYS A 67 4.92 12.69 -1.89
N TYR A 68 4.43 12.55 -3.14
CA TYR A 68 5.02 13.22 -4.29
C TYR A 68 4.86 14.74 -4.22
N THR A 69 3.65 15.19 -3.87
CA THR A 69 3.33 16.62 -3.70
C THR A 69 4.09 17.21 -2.51
N LEU A 70 4.12 16.50 -1.38
CA LEU A 70 4.89 16.90 -0.19
C LEU A 70 6.36 17.07 -0.50
N ALA A 71 6.98 16.04 -1.10
CA ALA A 71 8.39 16.02 -1.44
C ALA A 71 8.76 17.25 -2.26
N HIS A 72 8.06 17.46 -3.37
CA HIS A 72 8.28 18.58 -4.27
C HIS A 72 8.15 19.94 -3.57
N LYS A 73 7.07 20.17 -2.80
CA LYS A 73 6.82 21.48 -2.16
C LYS A 73 7.83 21.86 -1.09
N VAL A 74 8.45 20.88 -0.42
CA VAL A 74 9.40 21.14 0.67
C VAL A 74 10.86 21.00 0.24
N ALA A 75 11.13 20.42 -0.94
CA ALA A 75 12.49 20.13 -1.42
C ALA A 75 13.37 21.38 -1.51
N ASP A 76 12.84 22.48 -2.04
CA ASP A 76 13.61 23.73 -2.21
C ASP A 76 13.67 24.58 -0.95
N LEU A 77 12.80 24.30 0.03
CA LEU A 77 12.76 25.03 1.30
C LEU A 77 13.81 24.50 2.27
N TYR A 78 14.08 23.20 2.25
CA TYR A 78 14.94 22.54 3.24
C TYR A 78 16.13 21.86 2.59
N ARG A 79 17.31 22.04 3.18
CA ARG A 79 18.54 21.40 2.67
C ARG A 79 18.49 19.88 2.75
N ALA A 80 17.76 19.33 3.70
CA ALA A 80 17.48 17.91 3.85
C ALA A 80 16.04 17.69 4.33
N VAL A 81 15.45 16.57 3.92
CA VAL A 81 14.11 16.13 4.35
C VAL A 81 14.21 14.70 4.83
N ALA A 82 13.68 14.41 6.02
CA ALA A 82 13.67 13.08 6.60
C ALA A 82 12.25 12.69 7.03
N VAL A 83 11.87 11.44 6.75
CA VAL A 83 10.52 10.92 6.98
C VAL A 83 10.60 9.77 7.99
N PHE A 84 9.71 9.79 8.98
CA PHE A 84 9.67 8.78 10.03
C PHE A 84 9.30 7.40 9.47
N ASP A 85 10.11 6.38 9.75
CA ASP A 85 9.78 4.98 9.51
C ASP A 85 9.56 4.27 10.85
N PRO A 86 8.32 3.90 11.21
CA PRO A 86 8.03 3.27 12.49
C PRO A 86 8.71 1.90 12.65
N ARG A 87 9.09 1.23 11.56
CA ARG A 87 9.78 -0.07 11.61
C ARG A 87 11.26 0.06 11.99
N LEU A 88 11.80 1.27 11.83
CA LEU A 88 13.17 1.62 12.18
C LEU A 88 13.27 2.44 13.46
N GLU A 89 12.14 2.94 13.97
CA GLU A 89 12.09 3.90 15.08
C GLU A 89 13.06 5.08 14.85
N ALA A 90 13.13 5.55 13.60
CA ALA A 90 14.06 6.59 13.17
C ALA A 90 13.47 7.39 11.99
N TYR A 91 13.98 8.60 11.77
CA TYR A 91 13.73 9.32 10.51
C TYR A 91 14.71 8.86 9.44
N VAL A 92 14.23 8.61 8.23
CA VAL A 92 15.08 8.26 7.08
C VAL A 92 15.18 9.48 6.17
N VAL A 93 16.41 9.89 5.83
CA VAL A 93 16.66 11.01 4.92
C VAL A 93 16.26 10.63 3.50
N VAL A 94 15.29 11.34 2.91
CA VAL A 94 14.70 11.08 1.58
C VAL A 94 15.02 12.18 0.56
N ASN A 95 15.54 13.32 1.03
CA ASN A 95 16.09 14.38 0.18
C ASN A 95 17.31 14.97 0.86
N SER A 96 18.34 15.31 0.09
CA SER A 96 19.49 16.04 0.61
C SER A 96 20.29 16.74 -0.47
N SER A 97 20.66 17.98 -0.18
CA SER A 97 21.61 18.79 -0.93
C SER A 97 23.01 18.84 -0.28
N ARG A 98 23.22 18.12 0.84
CA ARG A 98 24.46 18.17 1.64
C ARG A 98 24.93 16.80 2.13
N ASN A 99 26.25 16.68 2.29
CA ASN A 99 26.87 15.45 2.81
C ASN A 99 26.60 15.19 4.31
N GLU A 100 26.13 16.18 5.06
CA GLU A 100 25.79 16.04 6.49
C GLU A 100 24.58 15.13 6.72
N TYR A 101 23.64 15.10 5.77
CA TYR A 101 22.47 14.23 5.78
C TYR A 101 22.49 13.38 4.51
N PRO A 102 23.32 12.31 4.43
CA PRO A 102 23.35 11.50 3.22
C PRO A 102 21.99 10.86 2.93
N LEU A 103 21.65 10.71 1.66
CA LEU A 103 20.40 10.05 1.25
C LEU A 103 20.34 8.62 1.83
N GLY A 104 19.22 8.31 2.49
CA GLY A 104 19.00 7.02 3.16
C GLY A 104 19.79 6.84 4.46
N SER A 105 20.39 7.89 5.02
CA SER A 105 20.84 7.86 6.42
C SER A 105 19.65 7.88 7.38
N ARG A 106 19.86 7.37 8.58
CA ARG A 106 18.88 7.33 9.67
C ARG A 106 19.22 8.43 10.68
N ILE A 107 18.21 9.12 11.18
CA ILE A 107 18.32 10.09 12.27
C ILE A 107 17.60 9.48 13.47
N ASP A 108 18.37 9.21 14.52
CA ASP A 108 17.86 8.63 15.76
C ASP A 108 16.89 9.60 16.48
N LEU A 109 15.83 9.06 17.07
CA LEU A 109 14.78 9.88 17.70
C LEU A 109 15.23 10.57 19.00
N GLN A 110 16.21 9.99 19.72
CA GLN A 110 16.60 10.46 21.04
C GLN A 110 17.88 11.30 21.00
N THR A 111 18.85 10.84 20.21
CA THR A 111 20.20 11.43 20.14
C THR A 111 20.35 12.42 18.99
N GLU A 112 19.42 12.40 18.02
CA GLU A 112 19.50 13.14 16.75
C GLU A 112 20.74 12.81 15.90
N GLU A 113 21.47 11.74 16.24
CA GLU A 113 22.65 11.33 15.50
C GLU A 113 22.28 10.80 14.12
N VAL A 114 23.03 11.25 13.11
CA VAL A 114 22.91 10.76 11.74
C VAL A 114 23.78 9.52 11.58
N GLN A 115 23.13 8.39 11.32
CA GLN A 115 23.78 7.11 11.12
C GLN A 115 23.58 6.63 9.69
N LEU A 116 24.69 6.41 8.99
CA LEU A 116 24.66 5.71 7.71
C LEU A 116 24.77 4.20 8.02
N SER A 117 23.70 3.44 7.75
CA SER A 117 23.79 1.99 7.87
C SER A 117 24.85 1.47 6.90
N SER A 118 25.63 0.47 7.33
CA SER A 118 26.64 -0.16 6.49
C SER A 118 25.98 -0.64 5.20
N HIS A 119 26.43 -0.13 4.06
CA HIS A 119 25.87 -0.51 2.77
C HIS A 119 26.05 -2.01 2.58
N CYS A 120 24.96 -2.76 2.63
CA CYS A 120 24.99 -4.15 2.21
C CYS A 120 25.15 -4.13 0.69
N SER A 121 26.32 -4.55 0.18
CA SER A 121 26.53 -4.73 -1.26
C SER A 121 25.69 -5.91 -1.71
N MET A 122 24.42 -5.65 -2.02
CA MET A 122 23.49 -6.66 -2.50
C MET A 122 23.74 -6.94 -3.98
N THR A 123 23.67 -8.22 -4.36
CA THR A 123 23.75 -8.65 -5.76
C THR A 123 22.50 -8.28 -6.55
N GLU A 124 21.36 -8.15 -5.88
CA GLU A 124 20.06 -7.76 -6.44
C GLU A 124 19.55 -6.48 -5.76
N PRO A 125 18.93 -5.55 -6.51
CA PRO A 125 18.38 -4.32 -5.95
C PRO A 125 17.10 -4.62 -5.15
N SER A 126 16.83 -3.82 -4.11
CA SER A 126 15.57 -3.92 -3.34
C SER A 126 14.36 -3.30 -4.02
N PHE A 127 14.58 -2.52 -5.08
CA PHE A 127 13.55 -1.77 -5.77
C PHE A 127 13.83 -1.73 -7.27
N PHE A 128 12.81 -1.93 -8.08
CA PHE A 128 12.91 -1.91 -9.53
C PHE A 128 12.22 -0.68 -10.10
N ILE A 129 12.89 -0.03 -11.06
CA ILE A 129 12.39 1.12 -11.81
C ILE A 129 12.66 0.87 -13.28
N ASN A 130 11.57 0.78 -14.03
CA ASN A 130 11.57 0.59 -15.47
C ASN A 130 10.85 1.76 -16.11
N TRP A 131 11.39 2.27 -17.21
CA TRP A 131 10.78 3.36 -17.96
C TRP A 131 10.51 2.90 -19.39
N GLU A 132 9.25 3.02 -19.80
CA GLU A 132 8.81 2.70 -21.15
C GLU A 132 7.92 3.83 -21.66
N GLN A 133 8.30 4.43 -22.79
CA GLN A 133 7.60 5.56 -23.42
C GLN A 133 7.45 6.77 -22.48
N ASP A 134 6.30 6.91 -21.82
CA ASP A 134 5.96 7.99 -20.90
C ASP A 134 5.48 7.48 -19.53
N VAL A 135 5.68 6.18 -19.25
CA VAL A 135 5.30 5.53 -18.00
C VAL A 135 6.54 4.99 -17.29
N LEU A 136 6.77 5.49 -16.07
CA LEU A 136 7.74 4.95 -15.13
C LEU A 136 7.04 3.96 -14.20
N THR A 137 7.37 2.68 -14.34
CA THR A 137 6.80 1.60 -13.53
C THR A 137 7.74 1.26 -12.37
N THR A 138 7.16 1.21 -11.17
CA THR A 138 7.87 0.95 -9.92
C THR A 138 7.44 -0.38 -9.29
N SER A 139 8.36 -1.09 -8.66
CA SER A 139 8.01 -2.24 -7.82
C SER A 139 9.05 -2.52 -6.76
N ILE A 140 8.59 -3.06 -5.62
CA ILE A 140 9.43 -3.53 -4.53
C ILE A 140 9.87 -4.96 -4.86
N ASN A 141 11.15 -5.27 -4.64
CA ASN A 141 11.64 -6.63 -4.82
C ASN A 141 11.02 -7.56 -3.75
N PRO A 142 10.18 -8.54 -4.13
CA PRO A 142 9.44 -9.37 -3.17
C PRO A 142 10.28 -10.50 -2.56
N THR A 143 11.45 -10.79 -3.12
CA THR A 143 12.35 -11.83 -2.61
C THR A 143 13.33 -11.29 -1.58
N LEU A 144 13.48 -9.96 -1.51
CA LEU A 144 14.46 -9.29 -0.67
C LEU A 144 13.80 -8.48 0.44
N LYS A 145 14.00 -8.92 1.69
CA LYS A 145 13.57 -8.17 2.87
C LYS A 145 14.63 -7.13 3.24
N VAL A 146 14.30 -5.86 3.02
CA VAL A 146 15.12 -4.73 3.45
C VAL A 146 14.27 -3.64 4.09
N ASP A 147 14.94 -2.77 4.81
CA ASP A 147 14.34 -1.60 5.43
C ASP A 147 14.26 -0.39 4.50
N GLY A 148 13.42 0.56 4.90
CA GLY A 148 13.13 1.78 4.16
C GLY A 148 14.38 2.58 3.76
N ASP A 149 15.40 2.58 4.61
CA ASP A 149 16.66 3.28 4.35
C ASP A 149 17.47 2.66 3.20
N GLN A 150 17.47 1.32 3.08
CA GLN A 150 18.10 0.66 1.93
C GLN A 150 17.30 0.87 0.65
N ILE A 151 15.96 0.83 0.72
CA ILE A 151 15.09 1.14 -0.44
C ILE A 151 15.39 2.54 -0.97
N VAL A 152 15.49 3.54 -0.08
CA VAL A 152 15.80 4.93 -0.44
C VAL A 152 17.14 5.03 -1.20
N ARG A 153 18.18 4.33 -0.72
CA ARG A 153 19.50 4.31 -1.39
C ARG A 153 19.43 3.66 -2.77
N ASP A 154 18.75 2.53 -2.89
CA ASP A 154 18.64 1.78 -4.14
C ASP A 154 17.84 2.57 -5.20
N VAL A 155 16.72 3.18 -4.79
CA VAL A 155 15.92 4.08 -5.64
C VAL A 155 16.76 5.25 -6.13
N GLY A 156 17.44 5.95 -5.20
CA GLY A 156 18.25 7.11 -5.54
C GLY A 156 19.42 6.78 -6.47
N LYS A 157 20.07 5.62 -6.26
CA LYS A 157 21.13 5.11 -7.13
C LYS A 157 20.61 4.76 -8.52
N ARG A 158 19.50 4.03 -8.62
CA ARG A 158 18.93 3.62 -9.92
C ARG A 158 18.47 4.82 -10.74
N LEU A 159 17.71 5.74 -10.15
CA LEU A 159 17.27 6.96 -10.84
C LEU A 159 18.47 7.82 -11.26
N GLY A 160 19.45 8.03 -10.39
CA GLY A 160 20.69 8.72 -10.73
C GLY A 160 21.40 8.12 -11.94
N GLN A 161 21.48 6.78 -12.02
CA GLN A 161 22.04 6.06 -13.18
C GLN A 161 21.19 6.24 -14.44
N MET A 162 19.86 6.15 -14.34
CA MET A 162 18.95 6.37 -15.48
C MET A 162 19.11 7.77 -16.06
N ILE A 163 19.21 8.79 -15.20
CA ILE A 163 19.39 10.18 -15.59
C ILE A 163 20.77 10.39 -16.21
N SER A 164 21.84 9.92 -15.56
CA SER A 164 23.22 10.08 -16.06
C SER A 164 23.45 9.39 -17.39
N ASN A 165 22.78 8.26 -17.62
CA ASN A 165 22.86 7.50 -18.87
C ASN A 165 21.93 8.06 -19.96
N GLY A 166 21.13 9.08 -19.65
CA GLY A 166 20.16 9.66 -20.59
C GLY A 166 18.99 8.74 -20.94
N GLU A 167 18.69 7.76 -20.10
CA GLU A 167 17.46 6.95 -20.14
C GLU A 167 16.27 7.84 -19.77
N LEU A 168 16.38 8.59 -18.67
CA LEU A 168 15.40 9.61 -18.27
C LEU A 168 15.91 11.00 -18.64
N ARG A 169 15.35 11.60 -19.70
CA ARG A 169 15.76 12.90 -20.24
C ARG A 169 14.89 14.08 -19.82
N GLY A 170 13.83 13.81 -19.06
CA GLY A 170 12.80 14.80 -18.80
C GLY A 170 11.80 14.96 -19.95
N GLY A 171 10.83 15.84 -19.76
CA GLY A 171 9.76 16.05 -20.74
C GLY A 171 8.59 16.86 -20.21
N LYS A 172 7.50 16.90 -20.97
CA LYS A 172 6.29 17.64 -20.57
C LYS A 172 5.48 16.94 -19.49
N PHE A 173 5.41 15.62 -19.55
CA PHE A 173 4.50 14.85 -18.72
C PHE A 173 5.08 13.47 -18.46
N LEU A 174 5.08 13.04 -17.19
CA LEU A 174 5.46 11.69 -16.78
C LEU A 174 4.31 11.03 -16.03
N LYS A 175 3.99 9.79 -16.40
CA LYS A 175 3.11 8.92 -15.62
C LYS A 175 3.94 7.98 -14.75
N ILE A 176 3.53 7.79 -13.51
CA ILE A 176 4.12 6.80 -12.60
C ILE A 176 3.07 5.75 -12.27
N ASN A 177 3.43 4.48 -12.43
CA ASN A 177 2.57 3.34 -12.11
C ASN A 177 3.34 2.30 -11.28
N GLY A 178 2.63 1.29 -10.78
CA GLY A 178 3.19 0.21 -9.98
C GLY A 178 3.20 0.51 -8.47
N ARG A 179 3.98 -0.30 -7.74
CA ARG A 179 3.99 -0.33 -6.27
C ARG A 179 5.19 0.43 -5.75
N SER A 180 4.93 1.43 -4.90
CA SER A 180 5.95 2.23 -4.22
C SER A 180 5.71 2.23 -2.70
N THR A 181 6.76 2.57 -1.95
CA THR A 181 6.66 2.88 -0.52
C THR A 181 6.58 4.39 -0.32
N VAL A 182 6.14 4.84 0.87
CA VAL A 182 6.17 6.26 1.26
C VAL A 182 7.56 6.85 1.01
N LEU A 183 8.61 6.23 1.54
CA LEU A 183 9.98 6.73 1.43
C LEU A 183 10.49 6.76 -0.02
N ALA A 184 10.26 5.69 -0.80
CA ALA A 184 10.64 5.65 -2.21
C ALA A 184 9.94 6.76 -3.01
N SER A 185 8.67 7.02 -2.75
CA SER A 185 7.90 8.07 -3.43
C SER A 185 8.44 9.48 -3.20
N PHE A 186 8.96 9.79 -2.00
CA PHE A 186 9.68 11.04 -1.77
C PHE A 186 10.93 11.15 -2.65
N VAL A 187 11.75 10.10 -2.71
CA VAL A 187 12.99 10.09 -3.51
C VAL A 187 12.68 10.25 -5.01
N ILE A 188 11.69 9.49 -5.51
CA ILE A 188 11.26 9.55 -6.91
C ILE A 188 10.78 10.96 -7.27
N ALA A 189 9.94 11.55 -6.43
CA ALA A 189 9.44 12.91 -6.64
C ALA A 189 10.59 13.93 -6.73
N ASN A 190 11.48 13.94 -5.75
CA ASN A 190 12.57 14.92 -5.68
C ASN A 190 13.55 14.81 -6.86
N GLN A 191 13.87 13.60 -7.31
CA GLN A 191 14.82 13.42 -8.41
C GLN A 191 14.22 13.65 -9.80
N LEU A 192 12.89 13.59 -9.94
CA LEU A 192 12.22 13.73 -11.22
C LEU A 192 11.49 15.06 -11.41
N ALA A 193 11.19 15.81 -10.33
CA ALA A 193 10.46 17.08 -10.38
C ALA A 193 11.10 18.07 -11.38
N ASP A 194 12.41 18.28 -11.29
CA ASP A 194 13.12 19.22 -12.16
C ASP A 194 13.25 18.75 -13.62
N LEU A 195 13.03 17.46 -13.87
CA LEU A 195 13.13 16.88 -15.23
C LEU A 195 11.82 16.98 -15.99
N TYR A 196 10.67 16.99 -15.32
CA TYR A 196 9.36 16.90 -15.95
C TYR A 196 8.48 18.08 -15.58
N ALA A 197 7.86 18.72 -16.57
CA ALA A 197 6.96 19.85 -16.31
C ALA A 197 5.73 19.44 -15.48
N SER A 198 5.29 18.19 -15.58
CA SER A 198 4.24 17.64 -14.73
C SER A 198 4.44 16.14 -14.51
N ILE A 199 4.06 15.64 -13.33
CA ILE A 199 4.12 14.22 -12.95
C ILE A 199 2.75 13.80 -12.42
N ALA A 200 2.23 12.68 -12.90
CA ALA A 200 0.99 12.08 -12.44
C ALA A 200 1.19 10.62 -12.00
N VAL A 201 0.53 10.23 -10.92
CA VAL A 201 0.72 8.92 -10.27
C VAL A 201 -0.59 8.14 -10.28
N CYS A 202 -0.55 6.87 -10.67
CA CYS A 202 -1.73 6.00 -10.75
C CYS A 202 -2.36 5.77 -9.37
N ASP A 203 -3.69 5.94 -9.27
CA ASP A 203 -4.49 5.48 -8.12
C ASP A 203 -5.43 4.34 -8.56
N PRO A 204 -5.16 3.08 -8.15
CA PRO A 204 -6.01 1.94 -8.52
C PRO A 204 -7.45 2.03 -7.97
N LYS A 205 -7.72 2.90 -6.98
CA LYS A 205 -9.06 3.06 -6.38
C LYS A 205 -9.94 4.05 -7.14
N LEU A 206 -9.37 4.85 -8.05
CA LEU A 206 -10.10 5.87 -8.81
C LEU A 206 -10.41 5.45 -10.25
N GLY A 207 -9.95 4.27 -10.67
CA GLY A 207 -10.23 3.69 -11.99
C GLY A 207 -11.71 3.55 -12.28
N ASP A 208 -12.08 3.71 -13.56
CA ASP A 208 -13.32 3.13 -14.08
C ASP A 208 -12.98 1.83 -14.84
N ILE A 209 -13.98 1.03 -15.16
CA ILE A 209 -13.77 -0.20 -15.95
C ILE A 209 -13.09 0.17 -17.28
N GLY A 210 -11.87 -0.34 -17.49
CA GLY A 210 -11.05 -0.07 -18.68
C GLY A 210 -10.36 1.30 -18.71
N VAL A 211 -10.27 2.00 -17.58
CA VAL A 211 -9.58 3.29 -17.46
C VAL A 211 -8.71 3.30 -16.21
N GLU A 212 -7.40 3.41 -16.40
CA GLU A 212 -6.47 3.76 -15.32
C GLU A 212 -6.58 5.25 -15.03
N ARG A 213 -6.56 5.63 -13.75
CA ARG A 213 -6.57 7.04 -13.35
C ARG A 213 -5.25 7.43 -12.72
N TYR A 214 -4.67 8.50 -13.27
CA TYR A 214 -3.44 9.12 -12.80
C TYR A 214 -3.78 10.47 -12.19
N ILE A 215 -3.30 10.72 -10.97
CA ILE A 215 -3.49 11.98 -10.27
C ILE A 215 -2.24 12.82 -10.44
N VAL A 216 -2.37 14.04 -10.95
CA VAL A 216 -1.25 14.99 -11.07
C VAL A 216 -0.78 15.37 -9.68
N THR A 217 0.45 15.03 -9.32
CA THR A 217 1.02 15.29 -8.00
C THR A 217 2.05 16.42 -8.01
N ILE A 218 2.65 16.71 -9.18
CA ILE A 218 3.62 17.78 -9.39
C ILE A 218 3.25 18.47 -10.70
N SER A 219 3.23 19.80 -10.71
CA SER A 219 3.06 20.58 -11.92
C SER A 219 3.81 21.91 -11.81
N HIS A 220 4.65 22.20 -12.80
CA HIS A 220 5.32 23.47 -13.03
C HIS A 220 4.72 24.21 -14.24
N SER A 221 3.80 23.56 -14.96
CA SER A 221 3.12 24.14 -16.13
C SER A 221 1.68 24.54 -15.78
N GLY A 222 1.13 25.47 -16.55
CA GLY A 222 -0.31 25.78 -16.50
C GLY A 222 -1.18 24.74 -17.21
N ASP A 223 -0.59 23.71 -17.81
CA ASP A 223 -1.32 22.71 -18.61
C ASP A 223 -2.07 21.71 -17.73
N TYR A 224 -1.57 21.48 -16.50
CA TYR A 224 -2.14 20.54 -15.53
C TYR A 224 -2.16 21.14 -14.13
N LEU A 225 -3.22 20.85 -13.37
CA LEU A 225 -3.35 21.28 -11.97
C LEU A 225 -3.00 20.13 -11.02
N VAL A 226 -2.29 20.42 -9.92
CA VAL A 226 -2.06 19.43 -8.86
C VAL A 226 -3.41 18.99 -8.27
N GLY A 227 -3.60 17.69 -8.13
CA GLY A 227 -4.87 17.04 -7.76
C GLY A 227 -5.79 16.75 -8.94
N GLN A 228 -5.45 17.17 -10.16
CA GLN A 228 -6.22 16.82 -11.36
C GLN A 228 -6.14 15.31 -11.64
N SER A 229 -7.29 14.68 -11.87
CA SER A 229 -7.38 13.28 -12.30
C SER A 229 -7.36 13.18 -13.84
N ILE A 230 -6.50 12.32 -14.36
CA ILE A 230 -6.33 12.04 -15.79
C ILE A 230 -6.67 10.56 -16.04
N GLY A 231 -7.67 10.31 -16.88
CA GLY A 231 -8.04 8.97 -17.31
C GLY A 231 -7.24 8.54 -18.54
N VAL A 232 -6.61 7.37 -18.45
CA VAL A 232 -5.92 6.72 -19.58
C VAL A 232 -6.64 5.42 -19.86
N ARG A 233 -7.12 5.25 -21.11
CA ARG A 233 -7.75 3.99 -21.53
C ARG A 233 -6.75 2.86 -21.36
N SER A 234 -7.14 1.84 -20.61
CA SER A 234 -6.38 0.61 -20.46
C SER A 234 -7.10 -0.54 -21.18
N GLN A 235 -6.38 -1.61 -21.46
CA GLN A 235 -7.01 -2.83 -21.94
C GLN A 235 -7.93 -3.37 -20.84
N LEU A 236 -9.16 -3.74 -21.21
CA LEU A 236 -10.06 -4.44 -20.29
C LEU A 236 -9.43 -5.78 -19.93
N LYS A 237 -9.10 -5.93 -18.65
CA LYS A 237 -8.63 -7.19 -18.07
C LYS A 237 -9.76 -7.80 -17.25
N SER A 238 -9.91 -9.11 -17.31
CA SER A 238 -10.75 -9.84 -16.36
C SER A 238 -10.19 -9.61 -14.95
N ALA A 239 -10.96 -8.95 -14.08
CA ALA A 239 -10.54 -8.65 -12.72
C ALA A 239 -11.05 -9.74 -11.76
N PHE A 240 -10.13 -10.57 -11.26
CA PHE A 240 -10.45 -11.57 -10.25
C PHE A 240 -10.41 -10.95 -8.86
N LYS A 241 -11.57 -10.78 -8.24
CA LYS A 241 -11.73 -10.12 -6.93
C LYS A 241 -12.01 -11.19 -5.89
N VAL A 242 -10.96 -11.62 -5.21
CA VAL A 242 -10.98 -12.74 -4.27
C VAL A 242 -11.10 -12.23 -2.84
N VAL A 243 -12.20 -12.59 -2.17
CA VAL A 243 -12.38 -12.28 -0.75
C VAL A 243 -11.89 -13.42 0.15
N LEU A 244 -11.12 -13.08 1.19
CA LEU A 244 -10.79 -13.94 2.31
C LEU A 244 -11.82 -13.72 3.42
N CYS A 245 -12.68 -14.72 3.63
CA CYS A 245 -13.78 -14.66 4.58
C CYS A 245 -13.70 -15.80 5.59
N GLY A 246 -14.47 -15.68 6.68
CA GLY A 246 -14.41 -16.63 7.80
C GLY A 246 -14.54 -15.96 9.17
N PRO A 247 -14.74 -16.75 10.24
CA PRO A 247 -14.99 -16.26 11.59
C PRO A 247 -13.83 -15.43 12.16
N ALA A 248 -14.12 -14.64 13.19
CA ALA A 248 -13.10 -13.88 13.92
C ALA A 248 -12.01 -14.82 14.49
N ASN A 249 -10.78 -14.32 14.58
CA ASN A 249 -9.64 -15.07 15.13
C ASN A 249 -9.34 -16.41 14.44
N SER A 250 -9.67 -16.58 13.15
CA SER A 250 -9.25 -17.74 12.34
C SER A 250 -7.88 -17.57 11.68
N GLY A 251 -7.24 -16.39 11.80
CA GLY A 251 -5.94 -16.11 11.17
C GLY A 251 -6.03 -15.45 9.80
N LYS A 252 -7.20 -14.93 9.38
CA LYS A 252 -7.41 -14.30 8.05
C LYS A 252 -6.35 -13.28 7.66
N THR A 253 -5.97 -12.38 8.55
CA THR A 253 -4.96 -11.35 8.27
C THR A 253 -3.59 -11.97 8.03
N VAL A 254 -3.22 -12.99 8.81
CA VAL A 254 -1.95 -13.73 8.64
C VAL A 254 -1.96 -14.49 7.32
N LEU A 255 -3.08 -15.15 7.00
CA LEU A 255 -3.28 -15.80 5.70
C LEU A 255 -3.17 -14.80 4.54
N LYS A 256 -3.81 -13.63 4.63
CA LYS A 256 -3.78 -12.59 3.60
C LYS A 256 -2.35 -12.13 3.31
N GLU A 257 -1.59 -11.79 4.34
CA GLU A 257 -0.24 -11.28 4.16
C GLU A 257 0.71 -12.37 3.68
N GLY A 258 0.61 -13.58 4.24
CA GLY A 258 1.34 -14.74 3.74
C GLY A 258 1.08 -15.03 2.27
N LEU A 259 -0.20 -15.07 1.88
CA LEU A 259 -0.64 -15.32 0.51
C LEU A 259 -0.20 -14.19 -0.42
N LYS A 260 -0.27 -12.94 0.02
CA LYS A 260 0.27 -11.79 -0.71
C LYS A 260 1.75 -12.00 -1.02
N GLN A 261 2.57 -12.34 -0.03
CA GLN A 261 4.00 -12.59 -0.25
C GLN A 261 4.24 -13.80 -1.16
N ALA A 262 3.49 -14.89 -1.00
CA ALA A 262 3.58 -16.07 -1.84
C ALA A 262 3.25 -15.76 -3.32
N ILE A 263 2.19 -14.98 -3.58
CA ILE A 263 1.84 -14.52 -4.93
C ILE A 263 2.94 -13.61 -5.47
N LEU A 264 3.41 -12.64 -4.68
CA LEU A 264 4.42 -11.69 -5.13
C LEU A 264 5.76 -12.35 -5.51
N GLN A 265 6.11 -13.46 -4.85
CA GLN A 265 7.32 -14.23 -5.14
C GLN A 265 7.12 -15.25 -6.28
N HIS A 266 5.88 -15.44 -6.75
CA HIS A 266 5.59 -16.41 -7.80
C HIS A 266 5.97 -15.85 -9.18
N PRO A 267 6.78 -16.56 -9.99
CA PRO A 267 7.29 -16.05 -11.28
C PRO A 267 6.21 -15.67 -12.29
N GLU A 268 5.08 -16.37 -12.26
CA GLU A 268 3.95 -16.15 -13.19
C GLU A 268 2.84 -15.27 -12.60
N ALA A 269 3.08 -14.61 -11.46
CA ALA A 269 2.08 -13.74 -10.86
C ALA A 269 1.81 -12.52 -11.75
N PRO A 270 0.56 -12.03 -11.80
CA PRO A 270 0.25 -10.79 -12.51
C PRO A 270 1.03 -9.62 -11.89
N THR A 271 1.69 -8.84 -12.75
CA THR A 271 2.54 -7.71 -12.33
C THR A 271 1.75 -6.61 -11.61
N ASP A 272 0.45 -6.53 -11.89
CA ASP A 272 -0.50 -5.61 -11.29
C ASP A 272 -1.29 -6.24 -10.12
N PHE A 273 -0.86 -7.36 -9.51
CA PHE A 273 -1.50 -7.89 -8.31
C PHE A 273 -1.68 -6.83 -7.21
N TYR A 274 -2.89 -6.75 -6.66
CA TYR A 274 -3.24 -5.74 -5.66
C TYR A 274 -3.93 -6.33 -4.44
N THR A 275 -3.71 -5.72 -3.27
CA THR A 275 -4.32 -6.13 -2.01
C THR A 275 -4.90 -4.95 -1.25
N ILE A 276 -6.06 -5.12 -0.63
CA ILE A 276 -6.68 -4.10 0.22
C ILE A 276 -7.33 -4.72 1.46
N SER A 277 -7.39 -3.98 2.58
CA SER A 277 -8.17 -4.39 3.76
C SER A 277 -9.62 -3.95 3.63
N GLY A 278 -10.56 -4.87 3.83
CA GLY A 278 -12.00 -4.60 3.82
C GLY A 278 -12.61 -4.33 5.20
N CYS A 279 -11.82 -4.38 6.28
CA CYS A 279 -12.28 -4.17 7.65
C CYS A 279 -11.53 -2.99 8.30
N PRO A 280 -12.21 -2.07 9.01
CA PRO A 280 -11.57 -0.95 9.69
C PRO A 280 -11.07 -1.31 11.10
N ASP A 281 -10.52 -2.52 11.29
CA ASP A 281 -10.11 -3.03 12.61
C ASP A 281 -8.71 -2.58 13.05
N GLY A 282 -8.10 -1.65 12.30
CA GLY A 282 -6.75 -1.14 12.52
C GLY A 282 -5.67 -2.11 12.06
N ASP A 283 -6.02 -3.14 11.29
CA ASP A 283 -5.09 -4.15 10.80
C ASP A 283 -4.75 -3.94 9.31
N GLY A 284 -3.56 -4.39 8.90
CA GLY A 284 -3.06 -4.21 7.54
C GLY A 284 -1.62 -4.69 7.39
N SER A 285 -1.03 -4.52 6.19
CA SER A 285 0.37 -4.93 5.95
C SER A 285 1.35 -4.23 6.90
N PHE A 286 1.11 -2.96 7.24
CA PHE A 286 1.93 -2.24 8.22
C PHE A 286 1.95 -2.94 9.59
N TYR A 287 0.80 -3.46 10.06
CA TYR A 287 0.72 -4.12 11.37
C TYR A 287 1.56 -5.38 11.37
N TYR A 288 1.44 -6.20 10.32
CA TYR A 288 2.18 -7.44 10.19
C TYR A 288 3.70 -7.19 10.11
N GLU A 289 4.13 -6.26 9.25
CA GLU A 289 5.54 -5.88 9.11
C GLU A 289 6.11 -5.30 10.41
N THR A 290 5.34 -4.45 11.10
CA THR A 290 5.75 -3.88 12.39
C THR A 290 5.82 -4.95 13.47
N ALA A 291 4.85 -5.88 13.51
CA ALA A 291 4.80 -6.92 14.54
C ALA A 291 5.98 -7.91 14.47
N GLN A 292 6.58 -8.10 13.29
CA GLN A 292 7.81 -8.89 13.12
C GLN A 292 9.01 -8.31 13.86
N LYS A 293 9.02 -6.99 14.10
CA LYS A 293 10.15 -6.26 14.70
C LYS A 293 9.83 -5.73 16.10
N ASN A 294 8.66 -5.12 16.24
CA ASN A 294 8.15 -4.53 17.46
C ASN A 294 6.64 -4.81 17.59
N SER A 295 6.31 -5.92 18.26
CA SER A 295 4.93 -6.35 18.48
C SER A 295 4.12 -5.41 19.37
N GLU A 296 4.77 -4.71 20.29
CA GLU A 296 4.13 -3.73 21.17
C GLU A 296 3.70 -2.49 20.36
N LEU A 297 4.61 -1.92 19.57
CA LEU A 297 4.31 -0.80 18.69
C LEU A 297 3.20 -1.14 17.70
N ALA A 298 3.26 -2.34 17.08
CA ALA A 298 2.20 -2.80 16.18
C ALA A 298 0.83 -2.81 16.87
N ARG A 299 0.76 -3.26 18.13
CA ARG A 299 -0.48 -3.26 18.92
C ARG A 299 -0.96 -1.84 19.23
N GLN A 300 -0.05 -0.93 19.58
CA GLN A 300 -0.38 0.48 19.82
C GLN A 300 -0.98 1.13 18.56
N LEU A 301 -0.30 1.00 17.41
CA LEU A 301 -0.76 1.55 16.13
C LEU A 301 -2.10 0.94 15.69
N LYS A 302 -2.30 -0.37 15.88
CA LYS A 302 -3.59 -1.01 15.59
C LYS A 302 -4.73 -0.41 16.40
N THR A 303 -4.52 -0.18 17.69
CA THR A 303 -5.53 0.46 18.54
C THR A 303 -5.81 1.89 18.07
N GLU A 304 -4.79 2.64 17.70
CA GLU A 304 -4.91 4.01 17.20
C GLU A 304 -5.65 4.09 15.85
N TYR A 305 -5.42 3.13 14.96
CA TYR A 305 -5.94 3.15 13.59
C TYR A 305 -7.28 2.45 13.44
N LYS A 306 -7.71 1.72 14.47
CA LYS A 306 -9.02 1.08 14.49
C LYS A 306 -10.12 2.14 14.39
N ALA A 307 -11.04 1.93 13.47
CA ALA A 307 -12.23 2.75 13.29
C ALA A 307 -13.50 1.90 13.42
N LYS A 308 -14.66 2.57 13.40
CA LYS A 308 -15.94 1.88 13.43
C LYS A 308 -16.23 1.29 12.06
N PHE A 309 -16.87 0.12 12.06
CA PHE A 309 -17.37 -0.50 10.85
C PHE A 309 -18.77 0.02 10.57
N THR A 310 -18.86 1.12 9.83
CA THR A 310 -20.13 1.79 9.50
C THR A 310 -20.60 1.44 8.09
N PRO A 311 -21.90 1.63 7.78
CA PRO A 311 -22.41 1.49 6.42
C PRO A 311 -21.69 2.38 5.41
N GLU A 312 -21.31 3.60 5.78
CA GLU A 312 -20.59 4.55 4.91
C GLU A 312 -19.19 4.02 4.58
N PHE A 313 -18.50 3.44 5.56
CA PHE A 313 -17.24 2.75 5.33
C PHE A 313 -17.44 1.58 4.36
N ALA A 314 -18.47 0.77 4.57
CA ALA A 314 -18.76 -0.39 3.72
C ALA A 314 -19.05 0.01 2.27
N LEU A 315 -19.85 1.06 2.06
CA LEU A 315 -20.16 1.61 0.74
C LEU A 315 -18.92 2.19 0.06
N SER A 316 -18.10 2.94 0.79
CA SER A 316 -16.82 3.45 0.28
C SER A 316 -15.88 2.31 -0.12
N LYS A 317 -15.76 1.28 0.73
CA LYS A 317 -14.90 0.13 0.46
C LYS A 317 -15.40 -0.73 -0.70
N ALA A 318 -16.71 -0.93 -0.81
CA ALA A 318 -17.32 -1.62 -1.94
C ALA A 318 -17.05 -0.87 -3.26
N ARG A 319 -17.12 0.47 -3.24
CA ARG A 319 -16.76 1.31 -4.39
C ARG A 319 -15.29 1.14 -4.77
N ASP A 320 -14.36 1.14 -3.81
CA ASP A 320 -12.95 0.88 -4.08
C ASP A 320 -12.77 -0.48 -4.79
N ILE A 321 -13.35 -1.54 -4.23
CA ILE A 321 -13.25 -2.91 -4.76
C ILE A 321 -13.85 -3.00 -6.16
N GLU A 322 -14.97 -2.33 -6.41
CA GLU A 322 -15.61 -2.28 -7.72
C GLU A 322 -14.73 -1.64 -8.80
N ARG A 323 -14.03 -0.55 -8.44
CA ARG A 323 -13.18 0.24 -9.36
C ARG A 323 -11.83 -0.39 -9.66
N ILE A 324 -11.27 -1.12 -8.69
CA ILE A 324 -9.98 -1.81 -8.86
C ILE A 324 -10.09 -2.81 -10.01
N SER A 325 -9.27 -2.60 -11.04
CA SER A 325 -9.26 -3.35 -12.31
C SER A 325 -8.01 -4.22 -12.50
N ASN A 326 -7.16 -4.28 -11.48
CA ASN A 326 -6.00 -5.17 -11.39
C ASN A 326 -6.40 -6.63 -11.68
N SER A 327 -5.56 -7.38 -12.40
CA SER A 327 -5.88 -8.76 -12.82
C SER A 327 -6.27 -9.67 -11.66
N LEU A 328 -5.62 -9.49 -10.50
CA LEU A 328 -5.94 -10.17 -9.27
C LEU A 328 -6.00 -9.16 -8.11
N LEU A 329 -7.17 -9.06 -7.48
CA LEU A 329 -7.41 -8.32 -6.26
C LEU A 329 -7.68 -9.30 -5.11
N LEU A 330 -6.88 -9.22 -4.06
CA LEU A 330 -7.09 -9.96 -2.81
C LEU A 330 -7.52 -9.02 -1.68
N PHE A 331 -8.60 -9.33 -0.99
CA PHE A 331 -9.01 -8.56 0.19
C PHE A 331 -9.61 -9.44 1.28
N ASP A 332 -9.52 -9.00 2.53
CA ASP A 332 -10.15 -9.64 3.68
C ASP A 332 -11.32 -8.83 4.22
N VAL A 333 -12.22 -9.51 4.94
CA VAL A 333 -13.41 -8.90 5.55
C VAL A 333 -13.49 -9.17 7.06
N GLY A 334 -14.41 -8.47 7.73
CA GLY A 334 -14.64 -8.66 9.16
C GLY A 334 -15.04 -10.09 9.51
N GLY A 335 -14.73 -10.55 10.72
CA GLY A 335 -14.96 -11.93 11.15
C GLY A 335 -16.40 -12.30 11.53
N LYS A 336 -17.39 -11.50 11.14
CA LYS A 336 -18.82 -11.71 11.43
C LYS A 336 -19.60 -11.57 10.13
N ILE A 337 -20.68 -12.33 9.97
CA ILE A 337 -21.65 -12.08 8.89
C ILE A 337 -22.46 -10.86 9.30
N THR A 338 -22.32 -9.76 8.57
CA THR A 338 -23.00 -8.47 8.85
C THR A 338 -23.47 -7.82 7.55
N PRO A 339 -24.43 -6.88 7.61
CA PRO A 339 -24.85 -6.10 6.44
C PRO A 339 -23.70 -5.35 5.76
N GLU A 340 -22.73 -4.85 6.53
CA GLU A 340 -21.55 -4.17 5.98
C GLU A 340 -20.67 -5.13 5.17
N ASN A 341 -20.46 -6.34 5.67
CA ASN A 341 -19.75 -7.38 4.92
C ASN A 341 -20.52 -7.83 3.69
N GLN A 342 -21.85 -7.84 3.73
CA GLN A 342 -22.69 -8.12 2.55
C GLN A 342 -22.42 -7.09 1.45
N ILE A 343 -22.45 -5.79 1.77
CA ILE A 343 -22.17 -4.69 0.82
C ILE A 343 -20.79 -4.84 0.19
N ILE A 344 -19.76 -5.15 0.99
CA ILE A 344 -18.38 -5.30 0.52
C ILE A 344 -18.21 -6.56 -0.33
N MET A 345 -18.71 -7.70 0.15
CA MET A 345 -18.52 -9.01 -0.50
C MET A 345 -19.33 -9.16 -1.78
N SER A 346 -20.44 -8.44 -1.95
CA SER A 346 -21.18 -8.37 -3.22
C SER A 346 -20.34 -7.85 -4.40
N LYS A 347 -19.17 -7.25 -4.14
CA LYS A 347 -18.24 -6.78 -5.18
C LYS A 347 -17.12 -7.79 -5.49
N ALA A 348 -17.05 -8.90 -4.77
CA ALA A 348 -16.14 -10.01 -5.07
C ALA A 348 -16.65 -10.83 -6.27
N THR A 349 -15.75 -11.61 -6.87
CA THR A 349 -16.10 -12.66 -7.83
C THR A 349 -15.86 -14.06 -7.26
N HIS A 350 -14.90 -14.19 -6.35
CA HIS A 350 -14.49 -15.47 -5.78
C HIS A 350 -14.29 -15.36 -4.26
N ALA A 351 -14.39 -16.49 -3.56
CA ALA A 351 -14.19 -16.57 -2.11
C ALA A 351 -13.19 -17.67 -1.71
N VAL A 352 -12.36 -17.35 -0.73
CA VAL A 352 -11.60 -18.30 0.08
C VAL A 352 -12.19 -18.26 1.49
N ILE A 353 -12.64 -19.40 1.99
CA ILE A 353 -13.19 -19.54 3.34
C ILE A 353 -12.09 -20.07 4.26
N LEU A 354 -11.85 -19.40 5.38
CA LEU A 354 -10.94 -19.83 6.44
C LEU A 354 -11.68 -19.93 7.78
N ALA A 355 -11.91 -21.16 8.25
CA ALA A 355 -12.72 -21.46 9.45
C ALA A 355 -12.02 -22.47 10.36
N LYS A 356 -12.50 -22.67 11.59
CA LYS A 356 -11.96 -23.66 12.53
C LYS A 356 -12.79 -24.94 12.55
N THR A 357 -14.07 -24.84 12.18
CA THR A 357 -15.05 -25.93 12.27
C THR A 357 -15.89 -26.02 11.00
N GLU A 358 -16.50 -27.19 10.79
CA GLU A 358 -17.44 -27.43 9.67
C GLU A 358 -18.68 -26.53 9.72
N ASP A 359 -19.15 -26.21 10.93
CA ASP A 359 -20.33 -25.35 11.08
C ASP A 359 -20.03 -23.92 10.63
N GLU A 360 -18.86 -23.39 10.99
CA GLU A 360 -18.39 -22.10 10.49
C GLU A 360 -18.20 -22.11 8.97
N VAL A 361 -17.67 -23.20 8.40
CA VAL A 361 -17.59 -23.36 6.94
C VAL A 361 -18.99 -23.30 6.33
N ARG A 362 -19.96 -24.03 6.90
CA ARG A 362 -21.34 -24.07 6.39
C ARG A 362 -21.98 -22.68 6.41
N ASP A 363 -21.80 -21.93 7.49
CA ASP A 363 -22.36 -20.59 7.63
C ASP A 363 -21.78 -19.61 6.59
N TRP A 364 -20.46 -19.59 6.45
CA TRP A 364 -19.79 -18.71 5.47
C TRP A 364 -20.03 -19.14 4.02
N LYS A 365 -20.10 -20.45 3.77
CA LYS A 365 -20.46 -20.99 2.45
C LYS A 365 -21.88 -20.56 2.08
N ASN A 366 -22.84 -20.74 2.98
CA ASN A 366 -24.21 -20.29 2.76
C ASN A 366 -24.27 -18.78 2.52
N PHE A 367 -23.53 -17.98 3.29
CA PHE A 367 -23.45 -16.54 3.06
C PHE A 367 -22.97 -16.20 1.65
N CYS A 368 -21.85 -16.80 1.21
CA CYS A 368 -21.27 -16.58 -0.12
C CYS A 368 -22.16 -17.04 -1.28
N GLU A 369 -22.93 -18.11 -1.10
CA GLU A 369 -23.72 -18.74 -2.17
C GLU A 369 -25.17 -18.22 -2.25
N THR A 370 -25.74 -17.74 -1.14
CA THR A 370 -27.19 -17.47 -1.08
C THR A 370 -27.59 -16.08 -0.56
N GLN A 371 -26.70 -15.36 0.12
CA GLN A 371 -27.06 -14.10 0.80
C GLN A 371 -26.48 -12.84 0.15
N LEU A 372 -25.58 -12.99 -0.83
CA LEU A 372 -25.00 -11.86 -1.59
C LEU A 372 -25.84 -11.55 -2.83
N ASP A 373 -25.64 -10.36 -3.41
CA ASP A 373 -26.35 -9.95 -4.64
C ASP A 373 -26.06 -10.91 -5.81
N TYR A 374 -24.84 -11.45 -5.84
CA TYR A 374 -24.41 -12.49 -6.76
C TYR A 374 -23.65 -13.58 -5.98
N PRO A 375 -23.89 -14.87 -6.29
CA PRO A 375 -23.18 -15.97 -5.63
C PRO A 375 -21.68 -15.92 -6.00
N LEU A 376 -20.83 -16.11 -5.00
CA LEU A 376 -19.38 -16.16 -5.21
C LEU A 376 -18.91 -17.57 -5.56
N SER A 377 -17.97 -17.67 -6.50
CA SER A 377 -17.29 -18.93 -6.77
C SER A 377 -16.29 -19.24 -5.66
N ILE A 378 -16.53 -20.30 -4.89
CA ILE A 378 -15.64 -20.72 -3.80
C ILE A 378 -14.45 -21.46 -4.39
N VAL A 379 -13.26 -20.88 -4.27
CA VAL A 379 -12.00 -21.45 -4.81
C VAL A 379 -11.25 -22.28 -3.79
N ALA A 380 -11.44 -21.98 -2.50
CA ALA A 380 -10.82 -22.74 -1.42
C ALA A 380 -11.63 -22.73 -0.12
N ILE A 381 -11.59 -23.86 0.61
CA ILE A 381 -12.09 -24.02 1.97
C ILE A 381 -10.94 -24.53 2.83
N LEU A 382 -10.47 -23.68 3.74
CA LEU A 382 -9.30 -23.94 4.57
C LEU A 382 -9.70 -24.02 6.04
N TYR A 383 -9.17 -25.03 6.72
CA TYR A 383 -9.32 -25.19 8.16
C TYR A 383 -8.11 -24.63 8.89
N SER A 384 -8.33 -23.62 9.72
CA SER A 384 -7.33 -23.03 10.59
C SER A 384 -7.11 -23.92 11.80
N ASP A 385 -5.97 -24.60 11.83
CA ASP A 385 -5.57 -25.48 12.92
C ASP A 385 -4.46 -24.82 13.75
N TYR A 386 -4.85 -24.06 14.75
CA TYR A 386 -3.91 -23.35 15.61
C TYR A 386 -3.03 -24.31 16.44
N SER A 387 -3.47 -25.54 16.69
CA SER A 387 -2.66 -26.55 17.40
C SER A 387 -1.83 -27.45 16.47
N GLY A 388 -2.01 -27.29 15.16
CA GLY A 388 -1.35 -28.11 14.16
C GLY A 388 0.14 -27.76 14.01
N TYR A 389 0.90 -28.70 13.46
CA TYR A 389 2.34 -28.56 13.21
C TYR A 389 2.70 -28.51 11.73
N THR A 390 1.78 -28.89 10.85
CA THR A 390 1.99 -28.98 9.40
C THR A 390 0.72 -28.66 8.65
N ASP A 391 0.86 -28.03 7.48
CA ASP A 391 -0.24 -27.89 6.53
C ASP A 391 -0.59 -29.24 5.90
N THR A 392 -1.85 -29.43 5.55
CA THR A 392 -2.30 -30.60 4.77
C THR A 392 -3.13 -30.16 3.58
N ILE A 393 -2.92 -30.80 2.44
CA ILE A 393 -3.80 -30.67 1.27
C ILE A 393 -4.65 -31.93 1.19
N GLU A 394 -5.96 -31.78 1.31
CA GLU A 394 -6.94 -32.87 1.22
C GLU A 394 -7.47 -32.99 -0.21
N ASN A 395 -7.73 -31.86 -0.85
CA ASN A 395 -8.15 -31.80 -2.25
C ASN A 395 -7.59 -30.55 -2.94
N LYS A 396 -7.29 -30.62 -4.25
CA LYS A 396 -6.85 -29.46 -5.06
C LYS A 396 -7.90 -28.98 -6.06
N SER A 397 -8.88 -29.83 -6.43
CA SER A 397 -9.86 -29.54 -7.47
C SER A 397 -11.16 -30.31 -7.24
N PRO A 398 -12.35 -29.73 -7.49
CA PRO A 398 -12.59 -28.40 -8.06
C PRO A 398 -12.40 -27.25 -7.07
N ILE A 399 -12.34 -27.55 -5.77
CA ILE A 399 -12.12 -26.59 -4.69
C ILE A 399 -10.87 -27.04 -3.92
N LEU A 400 -9.93 -26.12 -3.68
CA LEU A 400 -8.78 -26.40 -2.82
C LEU A 400 -9.25 -26.57 -1.37
N GLN A 401 -8.93 -27.71 -0.75
CA GLN A 401 -9.33 -28.03 0.61
C GLN A 401 -8.15 -28.56 1.42
N GLY A 402 -8.12 -28.22 2.69
CA GLY A 402 -7.16 -28.76 3.64
C GLY A 402 -6.96 -27.85 4.84
N ARG A 403 -5.86 -28.07 5.58
CA ARG A 403 -5.57 -27.37 6.83
C ARG A 403 -4.37 -26.45 6.68
N VAL A 404 -4.49 -25.28 7.28
CA VAL A 404 -3.36 -24.36 7.51
C VAL A 404 -3.05 -24.40 9.00
N HIS A 405 -1.84 -24.79 9.34
CA HIS A 405 -1.44 -24.83 10.75
C HIS A 405 -1.03 -23.45 11.27
N TYR A 406 -1.21 -23.22 12.56
CA TYR A 406 -0.59 -22.16 13.37
C TYR A 406 -0.47 -20.79 12.69
N LEU A 407 -1.60 -20.15 12.38
CA LEU A 407 -1.62 -18.80 11.82
C LEU A 407 -1.44 -17.73 12.92
N GLU A 408 -0.21 -17.56 13.38
CA GLU A 408 0.17 -16.60 14.42
C GLU A 408 0.65 -15.26 13.83
N ARG A 409 0.38 -14.15 14.55
CA ARG A 409 0.78 -12.82 14.10
C ARG A 409 2.28 -12.64 14.23
N GLY A 410 2.89 -12.02 13.21
CA GLY A 410 4.34 -11.85 13.14
C GLY A 410 5.09 -13.04 12.54
N GLU A 411 4.44 -14.17 12.27
CA GLU A 411 5.10 -15.29 11.58
C GLU A 411 5.05 -15.15 10.07
N ASP A 412 6.19 -15.37 9.41
CA ASP A 412 6.26 -15.52 7.96
C ASP A 412 5.75 -16.90 7.52
N VAL A 413 4.54 -16.90 6.99
CA VAL A 413 3.83 -18.10 6.55
C VAL A 413 3.90 -18.29 5.03
N SER A 414 4.48 -17.34 4.28
CA SER A 414 4.45 -17.28 2.80
C SER A 414 5.02 -18.54 2.12
N ASN A 415 5.98 -19.19 2.77
CA ASN A 415 6.65 -20.37 2.25
C ASN A 415 5.93 -21.69 2.54
N ARG A 416 4.83 -21.66 3.31
CA ARG A 416 4.08 -22.86 3.72
C ARG A 416 3.35 -23.52 2.54
N LEU A 417 3.16 -24.83 2.63
CA LEU A 417 2.60 -25.66 1.56
C LEU A 417 1.22 -25.18 1.11
N MET A 418 0.32 -24.88 2.05
CA MET A 418 -1.04 -24.43 1.70
C MET A 418 -1.01 -23.05 1.05
N LEU A 419 -0.13 -22.15 1.49
CA LEU A 419 -0.05 -20.80 0.95
C LEU A 419 0.50 -20.78 -0.47
N LYS A 420 1.54 -21.56 -0.74
CA LYS A 420 2.04 -21.77 -2.12
C LYS A 420 0.97 -22.41 -3.00
N THR A 421 0.29 -23.45 -2.50
CA THR A 421 -0.76 -24.13 -3.28
C THR A 421 -1.93 -23.19 -3.58
N LEU A 422 -2.37 -22.36 -2.63
CA LEU A 422 -3.41 -21.37 -2.84
C LEU A 422 -2.97 -20.27 -3.81
N ALA A 423 -1.73 -19.79 -3.70
CA ALA A 423 -1.18 -18.82 -4.65
C ALA A 423 -1.21 -19.36 -6.09
N ASP A 424 -0.74 -20.59 -6.31
CA ASP A 424 -0.78 -21.25 -7.61
C ASP A 424 -2.21 -21.37 -8.14
N THR A 425 -3.17 -21.74 -7.29
CA THR A 425 -4.59 -21.83 -7.66
C THR A 425 -5.14 -20.48 -8.13
N LEU A 426 -4.86 -19.39 -7.40
CA LEU A 426 -5.34 -18.06 -7.76
C LEU A 426 -4.66 -17.51 -9.02
N ILE A 427 -3.37 -17.79 -9.22
CA ILE A 427 -2.63 -17.36 -10.41
C ILE A 427 -3.14 -18.10 -11.66
N LYS A 428 -3.35 -19.42 -11.56
CA LYS A 428 -3.93 -20.21 -12.66
C LYS A 428 -5.34 -19.76 -13.03
N LEU A 429 -6.14 -19.37 -12.04
CA LEU A 429 -7.47 -18.81 -12.27
C LEU A 429 -7.39 -17.57 -13.17
N VAL A 430 -6.44 -16.66 -12.89
CA VAL A 430 -6.19 -15.46 -13.69
C VAL A 430 -5.71 -15.79 -15.11
N GLN A 431 -4.80 -16.75 -15.25
CA GLN A 431 -4.25 -17.17 -16.55
C GLN A 431 -5.25 -17.91 -17.44
N SER A 432 -6.30 -18.49 -16.85
CA SER A 432 -7.30 -19.30 -17.56
C SER A 432 -8.45 -18.49 -18.19
N ALA A 433 -8.49 -17.17 -17.97
CA ALA A 433 -9.46 -16.24 -18.54
C ALA A 433 -8.84 -15.38 -19.64
#